data_AF-A0A368DSB9-F1
#
_entry.id   AF-A0A368DSB9-F1
#
_cell.length_a   1.000
_cell.length_b   1.000
_cell.length_c   1.000
_cell.angle_alpha   90.00
_cell.angle_beta   90.00
_cell.angle_gamma   90.00
#
_symmetry.space_group_name_H-M   'P 1'
#
loop_
_entity.id
_entity.type
_entity.pdbx_description
1 polymer ?
#
loop_
_entity_poly.entity_id
_entity_poly.type
_entity_poly.pdbx_seq_one_letter_code
_entity_poly.pdbx_strand_id
1 'polypeptide(L)'
;MSDKDSRALVPIKKVLPPSVRQKNGQSSQPFQLVKENLRLGSREEVRDVLPDILGKVLARVWLDQPFHRDFSQDPQKTLERNGVFLPENMSLEFQKQNTDRPRIVVFEQKPGSKFKLRVFYLQLVMMAGR
;
A
#
# COMPACT_ATOMS: atom_id res chain seq x y z
N MET A 1 4.41 -13.06 65.53
CA MET A 1 3.32 -12.33 64.86
C MET A 1 3.75 -12.18 63.41
N SER A 2 3.03 -12.79 62.47
CA SER A 2 3.40 -12.80 61.05
C SER A 2 2.13 -12.53 60.25
N ASP A 3 2.02 -11.32 59.70
CA ASP A 3 0.87 -10.84 58.95
C ASP A 3 0.68 -11.62 57.65
N LYS A 4 -0.59 -11.91 57.35
CA LYS A 4 -1.03 -12.81 56.28
C LYS A 4 -1.47 -11.97 55.09
N ASP A 5 -0.58 -11.75 54.13
CA ASP A 5 -0.87 -11.02 52.89
C ASP A 5 -1.98 -11.72 52.09
N SER A 6 -3.14 -11.08 52.05
CA SER A 6 -4.35 -11.57 51.37
C SER A 6 -4.30 -11.22 49.88
N ARG A 7 -4.04 -12.23 49.04
CA ARG A 7 -4.10 -12.14 47.56
C ARG A 7 -5.52 -12.30 47.02
N ALA A 8 -6.49 -11.58 47.56
CA ALA A 8 -7.86 -11.63 47.06
C ALA A 8 -7.98 -10.82 45.75
N LEU A 9 -8.53 -11.45 44.71
CA LEU A 9 -8.83 -10.79 43.43
C LEU A 9 -10.02 -9.84 43.62
N VAL A 10 -9.76 -8.53 43.52
CA VAL A 10 -10.80 -7.49 43.64
C VAL A 10 -11.44 -7.26 42.26
N PRO A 11 -12.78 -7.25 42.13
CA PRO A 11 -13.43 -6.99 40.86
C PRO A 11 -13.15 -5.56 40.37
N ILE A 12 -12.43 -5.42 39.26
CA ILE A 12 -12.26 -4.14 38.58
C ILE A 12 -13.49 -3.91 37.68
N LYS A 13 -14.19 -2.79 37.89
CA LYS A 13 -15.29 -2.38 37.01
C LYS A 13 -14.75 -2.20 35.58
N LYS A 14 -15.29 -2.96 34.63
CA LYS A 14 -14.98 -2.82 33.20
C LYS A 14 -15.48 -1.46 32.71
N VAL A 15 -14.60 -0.47 32.67
CA VAL A 15 -14.86 0.79 31.98
C VAL A 15 -14.59 0.54 30.50
N LEU A 16 -15.64 0.62 29.67
CA LEU A 16 -15.48 0.57 28.23
C LEU A 16 -14.65 1.78 27.80
N PRO A 17 -13.62 1.61 26.95
CA PRO A 17 -12.88 2.75 26.43
C PRO A 17 -13.85 3.66 25.65
N PRO A 18 -13.66 4.99 25.71
CA PRO A 18 -14.50 5.92 24.97
C PRO A 18 -14.42 5.59 23.48
N SER A 19 -15.56 5.31 22.87
CA SER A 19 -15.67 5.11 21.43
C SER A 19 -15.34 6.44 20.73
N VAL A 20 -14.21 6.49 20.03
CA VAL A 20 -13.83 7.63 19.19
C VAL A 20 -14.78 7.64 18.00
N ARG A 21 -15.84 8.44 18.09
CA ARG A 21 -16.75 8.71 16.98
C ARG A 21 -16.02 9.62 15.99
N GLN A 22 -15.37 9.04 14.99
CA GLN A 22 -14.78 9.81 13.89
C GLN A 22 -15.89 10.63 13.23
N LYS A 23 -15.73 11.96 13.21
CA LYS A 23 -16.67 12.87 12.56
C LYS A 23 -16.57 12.63 11.04
N ASN A 24 -17.56 11.94 10.50
CA ASN A 24 -17.77 11.81 9.05
C ASN A 24 -18.01 13.20 8.45
N GLY A 25 -16.95 13.81 7.92
CA GLY A 25 -16.99 15.14 7.28
C GLY A 25 -15.93 15.36 6.21
N GLN A 26 -15.17 14.33 5.84
CA GLN A 26 -14.36 14.33 4.62
C GLN A 26 -14.74 13.05 3.88
N SER A 27 -15.29 13.21 2.68
CA SER A 27 -15.47 12.13 1.72
C SER A 27 -14.09 11.65 1.24
N SER A 28 -13.29 11.10 2.14
CA SER A 28 -12.08 10.37 1.78
C SER A 28 -12.58 9.11 1.09
N GLN A 29 -12.48 9.08 -0.23
CA GLN A 29 -12.80 7.88 -0.99
C GLN A 29 -12.01 6.72 -0.37
N PRO A 30 -12.65 5.59 0.00
CA PRO A 30 -12.04 4.55 0.84
C PRO A 30 -10.79 3.91 0.22
N PHE A 31 -10.53 4.15 -1.07
CA PHE A 31 -9.42 3.59 -1.83
C PHE A 31 -8.49 4.65 -2.46
N GLN A 32 -8.48 5.88 -1.94
CA GLN A 32 -7.61 6.95 -2.45
C GLN A 32 -6.13 6.61 -2.21
N LEU A 33 -5.32 6.58 -3.29
CA LEU A 33 -3.89 6.24 -3.19
C LEU A 33 -3.06 7.39 -2.59
N VAL A 34 -3.35 8.62 -3.00
CA VAL A 34 -2.67 9.86 -2.58
C VAL A 34 -3.70 10.98 -2.34
N LYS A 35 -3.47 11.81 -1.30
CA LYS A 35 -4.37 12.92 -0.93
C LYS A 35 -4.39 14.03 -1.99
N GLU A 36 -3.24 14.25 -2.64
CA GLU A 36 -3.02 15.24 -3.69
C GLU A 36 -2.26 14.59 -4.85
N ASN A 37 -2.24 15.24 -6.02
CA ASN A 37 -1.49 14.74 -7.18
C ASN A 37 0.02 14.74 -6.87
N LEU A 38 0.63 13.56 -6.92
CA LEU A 38 2.05 13.36 -6.68
C LEU A 38 2.79 13.21 -8.02
N ARG A 39 3.72 14.12 -8.30
CA ARG A 39 4.64 14.03 -9.44
C ARG A 39 6.04 13.72 -8.92
N LEU A 40 6.61 12.61 -9.36
CA LEU A 40 7.95 12.19 -9.00
C LEU A 40 8.93 12.64 -10.09
N GLY A 41 9.96 13.40 -9.72
CA GLY A 41 10.91 13.99 -10.67
C GLY A 41 12.23 13.24 -10.75
N SER A 42 12.65 12.58 -9.68
CA SER A 42 13.95 11.90 -9.57
C SER A 42 13.83 10.42 -9.26
N ARG A 43 14.93 9.69 -9.45
CA ARG A 43 15.01 8.27 -9.14
C ARG A 43 14.95 8.01 -7.63
N GLU A 44 15.55 8.92 -6.87
CA GLU A 44 15.63 8.89 -5.42
C GLU A 44 14.23 9.06 -4.81
N GLU A 45 13.46 10.05 -5.29
CA GLU A 45 12.06 10.25 -4.88
C GLU A 45 11.19 9.03 -5.18
N VAL A 46 11.39 8.41 -6.35
CA VAL A 46 10.69 7.18 -6.68
C VAL A 46 11.04 6.06 -5.71
N ARG A 47 12.31 5.92 -5.30
CA ARG A 47 12.70 4.88 -4.34
C ARG A 47 12.14 5.11 -2.95
N ASP A 48 12.00 6.36 -2.53
CA ASP A 48 11.59 6.69 -1.17
C ASP A 48 10.07 6.68 -1.00
N VAL A 49 9.32 7.19 -1.99
CA VAL A 49 7.87 7.41 -1.86
C VAL A 49 7.05 6.32 -2.56
N LEU A 50 7.50 5.84 -3.72
CA LEU A 50 6.71 4.91 -4.53
C LEU A 50 6.42 3.57 -3.82
N PRO A 51 7.33 2.97 -3.01
CA PRO A 51 7.02 1.71 -2.33
C PRO A 51 5.78 1.76 -1.43
N ASP A 52 5.54 2.85 -0.71
CA ASP A 52 4.36 2.99 0.16
C ASP A 52 3.06 3.04 -0.67
N ILE A 53 3.08 3.77 -1.78
CA ILE A 53 1.96 3.88 -2.71
C ILE A 53 1.69 2.51 -3.36
N LEU A 54 2.73 1.84 -3.86
CA LEU A 54 2.60 0.52 -4.45
C LEU A 54 2.12 -0.52 -3.44
N GLY A 55 2.43 -0.35 -2.15
CA GLY A 55 1.86 -1.18 -1.07
C GLY A 55 0.35 -1.05 -0.99
N LYS A 56 -0.17 0.19 -1.04
CA LYS A 56 -1.63 0.46 -1.07
C LYS A 56 -2.27 -0.09 -2.35
N VAL A 57 -1.60 0.05 -3.49
CA VAL A 57 -2.04 -0.52 -4.77
C VAL A 57 -2.16 -2.04 -4.68
N LEU A 58 -1.13 -2.73 -4.20
CA LEU A 58 -1.15 -4.19 -4.03
C LEU A 58 -2.30 -4.64 -3.12
N ALA A 59 -2.53 -3.93 -2.01
CA ALA A 59 -3.67 -4.21 -1.14
C ALA A 59 -5.02 -3.95 -1.84
N ARG A 60 -5.13 -2.87 -2.61
CA ARG A 60 -6.34 -2.53 -3.35
C ARG A 60 -6.66 -3.53 -4.45
N VAL A 61 -5.65 -4.03 -5.17
CA VAL A 61 -5.81 -5.07 -6.21
C VAL A 61 -6.53 -6.31 -5.66
N TRP A 62 -6.36 -6.62 -4.38
CA TRP A 62 -7.05 -7.75 -3.74
C TRP A 62 -8.52 -7.48 -3.42
N LEU A 63 -8.87 -6.24 -3.11
CA LEU A 63 -10.19 -5.83 -2.64
C LEU A 63 -11.11 -5.35 -3.78
N ASP A 64 -10.53 -4.81 -4.85
CA ASP A 64 -11.21 -4.09 -5.92
C ASP A 64 -10.92 -4.75 -7.29
N GLN A 65 -11.81 -5.66 -7.72
CA GLN A 65 -11.67 -6.40 -8.99
C GLN A 65 -11.63 -5.50 -10.24
N PRO A 66 -12.48 -4.45 -10.36
CA PRO A 66 -12.33 -3.45 -11.41
C PRO A 66 -10.95 -2.82 -11.44
N PHE A 67 -10.42 -2.38 -10.29
CA PHE A 67 -9.08 -1.81 -10.22
C PHE A 67 -7.99 -2.83 -10.58
N HIS A 68 -8.14 -4.09 -10.15
CA HIS A 68 -7.22 -5.16 -10.55
C HIS A 68 -7.15 -5.31 -12.07
N ARG A 69 -8.30 -5.37 -12.75
CA ARG A 69 -8.34 -5.49 -14.22
C ARG A 69 -7.66 -4.31 -14.89
N ASP A 70 -7.97 -3.09 -14.47
CA ASP A 70 -7.39 -1.88 -15.06
C ASP A 70 -5.87 -1.83 -14.84
N PHE A 71 -5.42 -2.14 -13.62
CA PHE A 71 -4.00 -2.16 -13.25
C PHE A 71 -3.21 -3.26 -13.99
N SER A 72 -3.83 -4.42 -14.23
CA SER A 72 -3.25 -5.51 -15.00
C SER A 72 -3.11 -5.22 -16.49
N GLN A 73 -3.98 -4.37 -17.05
CA GLN A 73 -3.88 -3.95 -18.45
C GLN A 73 -2.84 -2.87 -18.64
N ASP A 74 -2.86 -1.84 -17.78
CA ASP A 74 -1.94 -0.70 -17.86
C ASP A 74 -1.68 -0.14 -16.45
N PRO A 75 -0.63 -0.63 -15.77
CA PRO A 75 -0.34 -0.23 -14.39
C PRO A 75 0.07 1.25 -14.30
N GLN A 76 0.74 1.77 -15.33
CA GLN A 76 1.20 3.16 -15.35
C GLN A 76 0.03 4.13 -15.51
N LYS A 77 -0.84 3.90 -16.50
CA LYS A 77 -2.04 4.72 -16.69
C LYS A 77 -3.00 4.63 -15.51
N THR A 78 -3.07 3.48 -14.85
CA THR A 78 -3.88 3.32 -13.64
C THR A 78 -3.34 4.16 -12.48
N LEU A 79 -2.02 4.25 -12.30
CA LEU A 79 -1.44 5.16 -11.30
C LEU A 79 -1.71 6.63 -11.62
N GLU A 80 -1.56 7.02 -12.88
CA GLU A 80 -1.82 8.41 -13.31
C GLU A 80 -3.27 8.83 -13.05
N ARG A 81 -4.24 7.94 -13.33
CA ARG A 81 -5.67 8.14 -12.99
C ARG A 81 -5.91 8.31 -11.50
N ASN A 82 -5.05 7.73 -10.66
CA ASN A 82 -5.11 7.85 -9.21
C ASN A 82 -4.18 8.96 -8.68
N GLY A 83 -3.69 9.85 -9.56
CA GLY A 83 -2.94 11.05 -9.19
C GLY A 83 -1.44 10.84 -9.00
N VAL A 84 -0.88 9.70 -9.43
CA VAL A 84 0.54 9.39 -9.27
C VAL A 84 1.22 9.39 -10.64
N PHE A 85 2.11 10.35 -10.85
CA PHE A 85 2.82 10.55 -12.11
C PHE A 85 4.30 10.19 -11.94
N LEU A 86 4.74 9.22 -12.73
CA LEU A 86 6.13 8.78 -12.78
C LEU A 86 6.93 9.60 -13.80
N PRO A 87 8.26 9.72 -13.63
CA PRO A 87 9.11 10.32 -14.63
C PRO A 87 9.15 9.44 -15.89
N GLU A 88 9.35 10.06 -17.07
CA GLU A 88 9.27 9.38 -18.38
C GLU A 88 10.28 8.24 -18.55
N ASN A 89 11.39 8.29 -17.82
CA ASN A 89 12.41 7.26 -17.80
C ASN A 89 12.07 6.08 -16.89
N MET A 90 10.85 6.00 -16.33
CA MET A 90 10.43 4.91 -15.48
C MET A 90 9.20 4.18 -16.01
N SER A 91 9.18 2.87 -15.79
CA SER A 91 8.08 2.01 -16.17
C SER A 91 7.77 0.98 -15.10
N LEU A 92 6.52 0.51 -15.12
CA LEU A 92 6.00 -0.48 -14.19
C LEU A 92 5.59 -1.74 -14.93
N GLU A 93 5.85 -2.89 -14.32
CA GLU A 93 5.31 -4.16 -14.76
C GLU A 93 4.59 -4.85 -13.61
N PHE A 94 3.35 -5.26 -13.86
CA PHE A 94 2.60 -6.08 -12.94
C PHE A 94 2.77 -7.56 -13.30
N GLN A 95 3.40 -8.31 -12.41
CA GLN A 95 3.75 -9.71 -12.58
C GLN A 95 2.96 -10.58 -11.61
N LYS A 96 2.73 -11.84 -12.01
CA LYS A 96 2.04 -12.86 -11.17
C LYS A 96 0.68 -12.40 -10.64
N GLN A 97 -0.05 -11.63 -11.45
CA GLN A 97 -1.33 -11.00 -11.12
C GLN A 97 -2.40 -11.94 -10.54
N ASN A 98 -2.43 -13.21 -10.99
CA ASN A 98 -3.43 -14.20 -10.58
C ASN A 98 -2.91 -15.22 -9.55
N THR A 99 -1.90 -14.86 -8.76
CA THR A 99 -1.31 -15.76 -7.77
C THR A 99 -1.39 -15.15 -6.38
N ASP A 100 -1.18 -15.96 -5.35
CA ASP A 100 -1.09 -15.52 -3.95
C ASP A 100 0.06 -14.54 -3.67
N ARG A 101 0.88 -14.24 -4.68
CA ARG A 101 2.10 -13.44 -4.60
C ARG A 101 2.18 -12.43 -5.74
N PRO A 102 1.22 -11.49 -5.85
CA PRO A 102 1.30 -10.44 -6.86
C PRO A 102 2.56 -9.60 -6.65
N ARG A 103 3.19 -9.22 -7.75
CA ARG A 103 4.46 -8.49 -7.73
C ARG A 103 4.40 -7.31 -8.68
N ILE A 104 4.83 -6.14 -8.20
CA ILE A 104 5.07 -4.97 -9.04
C ILE A 104 6.58 -4.80 -9.17
N VAL A 105 7.07 -4.64 -10.39
CA VAL A 105 8.48 -4.39 -10.67
C VAL A 105 8.63 -3.00 -11.28
N VAL A 106 9.54 -2.20 -10.72
CA VAL A 106 9.83 -0.85 -11.19
C VAL A 106 11.14 -0.87 -11.98
N PHE A 107 11.09 -0.35 -13.19
CA PHE A 107 12.24 -0.26 -14.08
C PHE A 107 12.56 1.19 -14.40
N GLU A 108 13.84 1.45 -14.58
CA GLU A 108 14.38 2.65 -15.19
C GLU A 108 14.82 2.31 -16.62
N GLN A 109 14.33 3.06 -17.60
CA GLN A 109 14.60 2.87 -19.01
C GLN A 109 14.91 4.24 -19.61
N LYS A 110 16.11 4.37 -20.20
CA LYS A 110 16.48 5.61 -20.90
C LYS A 110 15.58 5.79 -22.14
N PRO A 111 15.10 7.00 -22.44
CA PRO A 111 14.36 7.29 -23.66
C PRO A 111 15.12 6.77 -24.89
N GLY A 112 14.44 6.00 -25.74
CA GLY A 112 15.03 5.41 -26.96
C GLY A 112 15.86 4.14 -26.76
N SER A 113 16.12 3.70 -25.52
CA SER A 113 16.79 2.42 -25.24
C SER A 113 15.78 1.30 -25.02
N LYS A 114 16.06 0.08 -25.50
CA LYS A 114 15.28 -1.13 -25.15
C LYS A 114 15.69 -1.73 -23.80
N PHE A 115 16.77 -1.24 -23.21
CA PHE A 115 17.31 -1.77 -21.96
C PHE A 115 16.55 -1.22 -20.76
N LYS A 116 16.01 -2.12 -19.92
CA LYS A 116 15.33 -1.81 -18.67
C LYS A 116 16.21 -2.21 -17.48
N LEU A 117 16.56 -1.25 -16.63
CA LEU A 117 17.26 -1.50 -15.37
C LEU A 117 16.25 -1.65 -14.24
N ARG A 118 16.23 -2.79 -13.54
CA ARG A 118 15.33 -2.96 -12.39
C ARG A 118 15.78 -2.10 -11.21
N VAL A 119 14.93 -1.18 -10.78
CA VAL A 119 15.20 -0.28 -9.64
C VAL A 119 14.87 -0.98 -8.33
N PHE A 120 13.67 -1.56 -8.23
CA PHE A 120 13.20 -2.40 -7.13
C PHE A 120 11.99 -3.23 -7.56
N TYR A 121 11.54 -4.13 -6.68
CA TYR A 121 10.24 -4.79 -6.81
C TYR A 121 9.55 -4.81 -5.45
N LEU A 122 8.22 -4.79 -5.49
CA LEU A 122 7.38 -4.96 -4.32
C LEU A 122 6.51 -6.19 -4.52
N GLN A 123 6.42 -7.04 -3.51
CA GLN A 123 5.61 -8.26 -3.56
C GLN A 123 4.79 -8.36 -2.28
N LEU A 124 3.49 -8.55 -2.43
CA LEU A 124 2.62 -8.85 -1.30
C LEU A 124 2.71 -10.35 -1.03
N VAL A 125 2.96 -10.71 0.23
CA VAL A 125 3.02 -12.11 0.68
C VAL A 125 2.06 -12.28 1.83
N MET A 126 1.06 -13.14 1.64
CA MET A 126 0.27 -13.61 2.76
C MET A 126 1.02 -14.70 3.50
N MET A 127 1.04 -14.57 4.82
CA MET A 127 1.60 -15.56 5.72
C MET A 127 0.45 -16.11 6.55
N ALA A 128 0.17 -17.41 6.43
CA ALA A 128 -0.68 -18.13 7.37
C ALA A 128 0.24 -18.82 8.40
N GLY A 129 0.08 -18.48 9.67
CA GLY A 129 0.77 -19.14 10.78
C GLY A 129 0.00 -20.39 11.25
N ARG A 130 0.69 -21.29 11.94
CA ARG A 130 0.05 -22.33 12.76
C ARG A 130 -0.15 -21.82 14.18
#